data_AF-A0A3G9IS17-F1
#
_entry.id   AF-A0A3G9IS17-F1
#
_cell.length_a   1.000
_cell.length_b   1.000
_cell.length_c   1.000
_cell.angle_alpha   90.00
_cell.angle_beta   90.00
_cell.angle_gamma   90.00
#
_symmetry.space_group_name_H-M   'P 1'
#
loop_
_entity.id
_entity.type
_entity.pdbx_description
1 polymer ?
#
loop_
_entity_poly.entity_id
_entity_poly.type
_entity_poly.pdbx_seq_one_letter_code
_entity_poly.pdbx_strand_id
1 'polypeptide(L)'
;MAVALLATVSFVFGSGVPAGAVTATPASHATVTYCQQATITASCLHAAVADFNIARHKEGLGPIVLPTNFVHLSVPKQLFVLINIERIDRHLPPFNGLSSALNAAAQTGANKYATPQPPSHMPAGTPHASAWSRASNALYAEFVWMYGGSATVRNGLLMNVCGPLTAGAALASGHAGAGVFLEGLDTRDRADVFTWNGERAYFPAASRERATASLPWVVRTSAPSFYRDNYWTLGISSPGTFSPAAAVRAQWYVDGVAQPGATSHQYTLTRAQHGHTVSVKLTAGRSGYMSCGKAYDFGRIS
;
A
#
# COMPACT_ATOMS: atom_id res chain seq x y z
N MET A 1 -16.90 17.99 20.49
CA MET A 1 -16.91 16.54 20.75
C MET A 1 -15.95 15.87 19.78
N ALA A 2 -14.77 15.44 20.25
CA ALA A 2 -13.78 14.74 19.44
C ALA A 2 -14.20 13.26 19.33
N VAL A 3 -14.78 12.87 18.20
CA VAL A 3 -15.09 11.47 17.90
C VAL A 3 -13.83 10.86 17.29
N ALA A 4 -13.16 10.00 18.04
CA ALA A 4 -12.08 9.17 17.54
C ALA A 4 -12.61 8.30 16.38
N LEU A 5 -12.11 8.52 15.16
CA LEU A 5 -12.38 7.67 14.01
C LEU A 5 -11.65 6.34 14.19
N LEU A 6 -12.35 5.32 14.68
CA LEU A 6 -11.88 3.94 14.70
C LEU A 6 -12.00 3.35 13.28
N ALA A 7 -10.89 3.30 12.55
CA ALA A 7 -10.75 2.46 11.36
C ALA A 7 -10.35 1.04 11.83
N THR A 8 -11.26 0.08 11.72
CA THR A 8 -10.96 -1.34 11.97
C THR A 8 -10.44 -1.96 10.68
N VAL A 9 -9.30 -2.66 10.67
CA VAL A 9 -8.72 -3.20 9.43
C VAL A 9 -8.48 -4.71 9.58
N SER A 10 -8.74 -5.47 8.51
CA SER A 10 -8.37 -6.88 8.37
C SER A 10 -7.16 -6.98 7.44
N PHE A 11 -6.13 -7.75 7.82
CA PHE A 11 -4.94 -8.02 7.00
C PHE A 11 -4.69 -9.50 6.86
N VAL A 12 -4.16 -9.88 5.70
CA VAL A 12 -3.30 -11.05 5.55
C VAL A 12 -1.91 -10.55 5.11
N PHE A 13 -0.89 -10.87 5.90
CA PHE A 13 0.42 -10.21 5.85
C PHE A 13 1.11 -10.26 4.48
N GLY A 14 1.46 -9.08 3.96
CA GLY A 14 2.72 -8.82 3.27
C GLY A 14 3.38 -7.65 3.99
N SER A 15 4.51 -7.86 4.65
CA SER A 15 4.97 -6.94 5.71
C SER A 15 5.22 -5.51 5.22
N GLY A 16 4.78 -4.54 6.03
CA GLY A 16 4.97 -3.12 5.80
C GLY A 16 6.44 -2.68 5.79
N VAL A 17 6.68 -1.53 5.17
CA VAL A 17 7.90 -0.73 5.37
C VAL A 17 7.98 -0.35 6.86
N PRO A 18 9.16 -0.40 7.52
CA PRO A 18 9.28 0.11 8.88
C PRO A 18 8.82 1.57 8.91
N ALA A 19 7.89 1.86 9.82
CA ALA A 19 7.41 3.20 10.06
C ALA A 19 8.59 4.05 10.55
N GLY A 20 9.13 4.90 9.67
CA GLY A 20 9.69 6.16 10.15
C GLY A 20 8.63 6.82 11.02
N ALA A 21 8.99 7.22 12.23
CA ALA A 21 8.09 7.84 13.19
C ALA A 21 7.25 8.92 12.49
N VAL A 22 5.96 8.64 12.30
CA VAL A 22 5.03 9.61 11.75
C VAL A 22 4.85 10.65 12.85
N THR A 23 5.64 11.74 12.79
CA THR A 23 5.33 12.92 13.59
C THR A 23 3.92 13.34 13.22
N ALA A 24 3.01 13.21 14.17
CA ALA A 24 1.60 13.50 14.05
C ALA A 24 1.36 14.78 13.24
N THR A 25 0.46 14.66 12.25
CA THR A 25 -0.36 15.70 11.60
C THR A 25 0.36 16.94 11.02
N PRO A 26 -0.05 17.47 9.86
CA PRO A 26 0.24 18.87 9.58
C PRO A 26 -0.43 19.74 10.65
N ALA A 27 0.17 20.89 10.99
CA ALA A 27 -0.34 21.81 12.02
C ALA A 27 -1.71 22.43 11.66
N SER A 28 -2.24 22.15 10.45
CA SER A 28 -3.50 22.65 9.93
C SER A 28 -4.51 21.52 9.76
N HIS A 29 -5.70 21.73 10.30
CA HIS A 29 -6.89 20.90 10.12
C HIS A 29 -7.81 21.45 9.01
N ALA A 30 -7.29 22.31 8.11
CA ALA A 30 -8.11 23.02 7.13
C ALA A 30 -8.89 22.07 6.21
N THR A 31 -8.28 20.97 5.77
CA THR A 31 -8.96 19.91 5.00
C THR A 31 -10.16 19.38 5.76
N VAL A 32 -9.97 19.05 7.03
CA VAL A 32 -11.05 18.57 7.91
C VAL A 32 -12.11 19.65 8.06
N THR A 33 -11.76 20.92 8.13
CA THR A 33 -12.76 21.99 8.29
C THR A 33 -13.56 22.24 7.01
N TYR A 34 -12.91 22.32 5.85
CA TYR A 34 -13.51 22.81 4.61
C TYR A 34 -14.06 21.70 3.70
N CYS A 35 -13.62 20.45 3.87
CA CYS A 35 -14.01 19.31 3.00
C CYS A 35 -15.10 18.41 3.61
N GLN A 36 -16.02 18.98 4.39
CA GLN A 36 -17.10 18.24 5.05
C GLN A 36 -18.27 17.87 4.11
N GLN A 37 -18.31 18.41 2.89
CA GLN A 37 -19.36 18.15 1.91
C GLN A 37 -18.89 17.22 0.79
N ALA A 38 -19.83 16.53 0.15
CA ALA A 38 -19.52 15.63 -0.95
C ALA A 38 -18.94 16.34 -2.17
N THR A 39 -19.39 17.58 -2.43
CA THR A 39 -18.85 18.42 -3.50
C THR A 39 -17.54 19.06 -3.07
N ILE A 40 -16.51 18.95 -3.91
CA ILE A 40 -15.23 19.64 -3.72
C ILE A 40 -15.40 21.09 -4.18
N THR A 41 -15.57 22.01 -3.23
CA THR A 41 -15.57 23.45 -3.49
C THR A 41 -14.15 23.98 -3.71
N ALA A 42 -14.01 25.20 -4.22
CA ALA A 42 -12.70 25.86 -4.33
C ALA A 42 -12.01 26.02 -2.97
N SER A 43 -12.77 26.30 -1.90
CA SER A 43 -12.23 26.39 -0.54
C SER A 43 -11.74 25.05 -0.01
N CYS A 44 -12.50 23.97 -0.23
CA CYS A 44 -12.06 22.61 0.10
C CYS A 44 -10.78 22.23 -0.67
N LEU A 45 -10.76 22.45 -1.99
CA LEU A 45 -9.60 22.14 -2.81
C LEU A 45 -8.33 22.88 -2.35
N HIS A 46 -8.45 24.19 -2.12
CA HIS A 46 -7.33 25.01 -1.65
C HIS A 46 -6.82 24.55 -0.29
N ALA A 47 -7.72 24.31 0.66
CA ALA A 47 -7.38 23.83 2.00
C ALA A 47 -6.69 22.46 1.96
N ALA A 48 -7.22 21.53 1.16
CA ALA A 48 -6.67 20.18 1.00
C ALA A 48 -5.26 20.21 0.42
N VAL A 49 -5.05 20.93 -0.69
CA VAL A 49 -3.73 21.04 -1.34
C VAL A 49 -2.70 21.66 -0.39
N ALA A 50 -3.09 22.67 0.40
CA ALA A 50 -2.20 23.27 1.39
C ALA A 50 -1.77 22.26 2.47
N ASP A 51 -2.71 21.51 3.04
CA ASP A 51 -2.40 20.51 4.08
C ASP A 51 -1.57 19.34 3.51
N PHE A 52 -1.87 18.86 2.30
CA PHE A 52 -1.05 17.87 1.61
C PHE A 52 0.38 18.35 1.44
N ASN A 53 0.58 19.57 0.95
CA ASN A 53 1.92 20.09 0.72
C ASN A 53 2.73 20.23 2.02
N ILE A 54 2.09 20.66 3.11
CA ILE A 54 2.73 20.72 4.42
C ILE A 54 3.15 19.32 4.88
N ALA A 55 2.25 18.33 4.80
CA ALA A 55 2.53 16.98 5.25
C ALA A 55 3.61 16.29 4.39
N ARG A 56 3.51 16.43 3.06
CA ARG A 56 4.47 15.92 2.08
C ARG A 56 5.86 16.52 2.26
N HIS A 57 5.95 17.82 2.51
CA HIS A 57 7.23 18.47 2.77
C HIS A 57 7.95 17.91 4.01
N LYS A 58 7.21 17.55 5.08
CA LYS A 58 7.80 16.89 6.27
C LYS A 58 8.39 15.51 5.93
N GLU A 59 7.88 14.84 4.90
CA GLU A 59 8.40 13.57 4.40
C GLU A 59 9.48 13.74 3.30
N GLY A 60 9.90 14.97 3.00
CA GLY A 60 10.88 15.27 1.94
C GLY A 60 10.32 15.16 0.53
N LEU A 61 8.99 15.15 0.37
CA LEU A 61 8.31 15.06 -0.92
C LEU A 61 7.96 16.45 -1.46
N GLY A 62 7.90 16.56 -2.79
CA GLY A 62 7.41 17.76 -3.46
C GLY A 62 5.91 17.99 -3.30
N PRO A 63 5.41 19.19 -3.66
CA PRO A 63 3.99 19.51 -3.64
C PRO A 63 3.14 18.49 -4.42
N ILE A 64 1.90 18.26 -3.97
CA ILE A 64 0.95 17.42 -4.69
C ILE A 64 0.52 18.13 -5.99
N VAL A 65 0.57 17.42 -7.13
CA VAL A 65 0.18 17.95 -8.43
C VAL A 65 -1.05 17.20 -8.92
N LEU A 66 -2.21 17.88 -8.91
CA LEU A 66 -3.48 17.31 -9.37
C LEU A 66 -3.72 17.63 -10.86
N PRO A 67 -4.41 16.73 -11.61
CA PRO A 67 -4.81 17.05 -12.97
C PRO A 67 -5.80 18.23 -12.99
N THR A 68 -5.77 19.04 -14.04
CA THR A 68 -6.59 20.26 -14.12
C THR A 68 -8.10 19.98 -14.07
N ASN A 69 -8.54 18.82 -14.51
CA ASN A 69 -9.93 18.37 -14.46
C ASN A 69 -10.26 17.54 -13.21
N PHE A 70 -9.40 17.50 -12.19
CA PHE A 70 -9.54 16.62 -11.01
C PHE A 70 -10.92 16.68 -10.36
N VAL A 71 -11.44 17.88 -10.10
CA VAL A 71 -12.73 18.07 -9.43
C VAL A 71 -13.93 17.59 -10.25
N HIS A 72 -13.76 17.36 -11.55
CA HIS A 72 -14.77 16.84 -12.47
C HIS A 72 -14.68 15.32 -12.67
N LEU A 73 -13.64 14.68 -12.14
CA LEU A 73 -13.56 13.23 -12.12
C LEU A 73 -14.62 12.65 -11.17
N SER A 74 -15.08 11.43 -11.46
CA SER A 74 -15.87 10.69 -10.48
C SER A 74 -15.03 10.45 -9.23
N VAL A 75 -15.68 10.34 -8.07
CA VAL A 75 -14.95 10.20 -6.80
C VAL A 75 -14.01 8.98 -6.76
N PRO A 76 -14.38 7.79 -7.26
CA PRO A 76 -13.43 6.68 -7.35
C PRO A 76 -12.17 7.04 -8.14
N LYS A 77 -12.30 7.77 -9.25
CA LYS A 77 -11.16 8.24 -10.06
C LYS A 77 -10.33 9.27 -9.30
N GLN A 78 -10.95 10.19 -8.56
CA GLN A 78 -10.23 11.14 -7.70
C GLN A 78 -9.37 10.42 -6.66
N LEU A 79 -9.94 9.42 -5.96
CA LEU A 79 -9.21 8.60 -4.98
C LEU A 79 -8.07 7.81 -5.62
N PHE A 80 -8.31 7.19 -6.77
CA PHE A 80 -7.26 6.50 -7.52
C PHE A 80 -6.11 7.43 -7.92
N VAL A 81 -6.43 8.65 -8.37
CA VAL A 81 -5.42 9.64 -8.73
C VAL A 81 -4.59 10.04 -7.52
N LEU A 82 -5.23 10.41 -6.40
CA LEU A 82 -4.54 10.82 -5.17
C LEU A 82 -3.61 9.71 -4.66
N ILE A 83 -4.14 8.48 -4.49
CA ILE A 83 -3.36 7.34 -3.99
C ILE A 83 -2.16 7.06 -4.89
N ASN A 84 -2.33 7.13 -6.21
CA ASN A 84 -1.23 6.90 -7.13
C ASN A 84 -0.18 8.01 -7.11
N ILE A 85 -0.54 9.28 -6.91
CA ILE A 85 0.45 10.36 -6.72
C ILE A 85 1.30 10.06 -5.49
N GLU A 86 0.67 9.73 -4.36
CA GLU A 86 1.35 9.39 -3.11
C GLU A 86 2.33 8.21 -3.27
N ARG A 87 1.93 7.19 -4.04
CA ARG A 87 2.78 6.03 -4.32
C ARG A 87 3.93 6.38 -5.27
N ILE A 88 3.62 7.05 -6.37
CA ILE A 88 4.59 7.37 -7.42
C ILE A 88 5.71 8.24 -6.87
N ASP A 89 5.36 9.28 -6.11
CA ASP A 89 6.33 10.22 -5.55
C ASP A 89 7.20 9.59 -4.45
N ARG A 90 6.77 8.46 -3.89
CA ARG A 90 7.57 7.62 -2.96
C ARG A 90 8.29 6.47 -3.66
N HIS A 91 8.37 6.49 -4.99
CA HIS A 91 8.99 5.45 -5.79
C HIS A 91 8.36 4.05 -5.65
N LEU A 92 7.05 3.98 -5.36
CA LEU A 92 6.27 2.74 -5.26
C LEU A 92 5.42 2.49 -6.51
N PRO A 93 5.27 1.23 -6.96
CA PRO A 93 4.44 0.91 -8.12
C PRO A 93 3.01 1.45 -7.98
N PRO A 94 2.41 2.10 -8.98
CA PRO A 94 1.02 2.56 -8.89
C PRO A 94 0.03 1.39 -9.01
N PHE A 95 -1.20 1.64 -8.58
CA PHE A 95 -2.34 0.81 -8.95
C PHE A 95 -2.63 0.95 -10.45
N ASN A 96 -2.82 -0.18 -11.13
CA ASN A 96 -3.03 -0.29 -12.57
C ASN A 96 -4.41 0.15 -13.03
N GLY A 97 -5.38 0.20 -12.12
CA GLY A 97 -6.73 0.63 -12.44
C GLY A 97 -7.67 0.31 -11.30
N LEU A 98 -8.92 0.71 -11.50
CA LEU A 98 -10.01 0.42 -10.59
C LEU A 98 -10.79 -0.82 -11.08
N SER A 99 -10.91 -1.82 -10.21
CA SER A 99 -11.67 -3.06 -10.44
C SER A 99 -13.13 -2.88 -10.02
N SER A 100 -14.06 -3.32 -10.86
CA SER A 100 -15.50 -3.24 -10.57
C SER A 100 -15.89 -4.05 -9.33
N ALA A 101 -15.26 -5.22 -9.14
CA ALA A 101 -15.43 -6.07 -7.96
C ALA A 101 -14.96 -5.37 -6.69
N LEU A 102 -13.76 -4.76 -6.72
CA LEU A 102 -13.22 -4.04 -5.57
C LEU A 102 -14.01 -2.75 -5.29
N ASN A 103 -14.51 -2.08 -6.32
CA ASN A 103 -15.42 -0.93 -6.15
C ASN A 103 -16.71 -1.34 -5.43
N ALA A 104 -17.29 -2.50 -5.77
CA ALA A 104 -18.47 -3.01 -5.08
C ALA A 104 -18.20 -3.34 -3.60
N ALA A 105 -17.03 -3.91 -3.30
CA ALA A 105 -16.59 -4.13 -1.92
C ALA A 105 -16.42 -2.79 -1.17
N ALA A 106 -15.74 -1.82 -1.78
CA ALA A 106 -15.54 -0.48 -1.25
C ALA A 106 -16.88 0.22 -0.97
N GLN A 107 -17.83 0.15 -1.91
CA GLN A 107 -19.16 0.73 -1.80
C GLN A 107 -19.97 0.10 -0.66
N THR A 108 -19.89 -1.23 -0.53
CA THR A 108 -20.56 -1.98 0.54
C THR A 108 -20.04 -1.53 1.91
N GLY A 109 -18.73 -1.40 2.07
CA GLY A 109 -18.13 -0.87 3.30
C GLY A 109 -18.55 0.58 3.56
N ALA A 110 -18.45 1.44 2.55
CA ALA A 110 -18.84 2.85 2.63
C ALA A 110 -20.28 3.02 3.13
N ASN A 111 -21.23 2.31 2.53
CA ASN A 111 -22.65 2.35 2.88
C ASN A 111 -22.95 1.76 4.27
N LYS A 112 -22.12 0.83 4.76
CA LYS A 112 -22.32 0.15 6.06
C LYS A 112 -21.55 0.79 7.21
N TYR A 113 -20.89 1.93 7.00
CA TYR A 113 -19.99 2.53 7.97
C TYR A 113 -18.91 1.56 8.48
N ALA A 114 -18.42 0.72 7.58
CA ALA A 114 -17.55 -0.39 7.94
C ALA A 114 -16.41 -0.54 6.92
N THR A 115 -15.32 -1.13 7.37
CA THR A 115 -14.19 -1.42 6.49
C THR A 115 -14.58 -2.45 5.43
N PRO A 116 -14.30 -2.17 4.13
CA PRO A 116 -14.57 -3.09 3.03
C PRO A 116 -13.97 -4.49 3.29
N GLN A 117 -14.76 -5.52 3.07
CA GLN A 117 -14.36 -6.91 3.24
C GLN A 117 -13.84 -7.49 1.91
N PRO A 118 -12.88 -8.45 1.95
CA PRO A 118 -12.40 -9.12 0.74
C PRO A 118 -13.54 -9.74 -0.07
N PRO A 119 -13.57 -9.55 -1.40
CA PRO A 119 -14.53 -10.24 -2.25
C PRO A 119 -14.37 -11.77 -2.15
N SER A 120 -15.47 -12.51 -2.26
CA SER A 120 -15.47 -13.98 -2.10
C SER A 120 -14.64 -14.73 -3.14
N HIS A 121 -14.37 -14.15 -4.31
CA HIS A 121 -13.55 -14.74 -5.37
C HIS A 121 -12.04 -14.51 -5.17
N MET A 122 -11.67 -13.66 -4.21
CA MET A 122 -10.29 -13.36 -3.89
C MET A 122 -9.61 -14.60 -3.28
N PRO A 123 -8.49 -15.08 -3.84
CA PRO A 123 -7.77 -16.21 -3.25
C PRO A 123 -7.36 -15.95 -1.79
N ALA A 124 -7.45 -17.00 -0.97
CA ALA A 124 -6.93 -16.94 0.39
C ALA A 124 -5.42 -16.64 0.37
N GLY A 125 -4.98 -15.72 1.23
CA GLY A 125 -3.57 -15.32 1.28
C GLY A 125 -3.17 -14.20 0.33
N THR A 126 -4.07 -13.70 -0.53
CA THR A 126 -3.75 -12.56 -1.39
C THR A 126 -3.48 -11.30 -0.55
N PRO A 127 -2.33 -10.64 -0.72
CA PRO A 127 -2.04 -9.40 -0.02
C PRO A 127 -3.07 -8.32 -0.38
N HIS A 128 -3.69 -7.76 0.64
CA HIS A 128 -4.67 -6.69 0.49
C HIS A 128 -4.62 -5.72 1.66
N ALA A 129 -5.20 -4.55 1.43
CA ALA A 129 -5.52 -3.58 2.45
C ALA A 129 -6.89 -2.98 2.17
N SER A 130 -7.63 -2.68 3.22
CA SER A 130 -8.88 -1.95 3.08
C SER A 130 -9.02 -0.92 4.19
N ALA A 131 -9.70 0.17 3.87
CA ALA A 131 -9.96 1.21 4.84
C ALA A 131 -11.31 1.87 4.59
N TRP A 132 -11.86 2.38 5.67
CA TRP A 132 -13.05 3.20 5.65
C TRP A 132 -12.82 4.45 6.49
N SER A 133 -13.44 5.56 6.10
CA SER A 133 -13.52 6.77 6.91
C SER A 133 -14.86 7.45 6.75
N ARG A 134 -15.20 8.34 7.69
CA ARG A 134 -16.37 9.24 7.60
C ARG A 134 -16.16 10.43 6.67
N ALA A 135 -15.19 10.36 5.77
CA ALA A 135 -14.91 11.46 4.87
C ALA A 135 -16.03 11.61 3.82
N SER A 136 -16.40 12.85 3.55
CA SER A 136 -17.46 13.17 2.59
C SER A 136 -16.99 13.21 1.14
N ASN A 137 -15.69 13.38 0.89
CA ASN A 137 -15.13 13.44 -0.45
C ASN A 137 -13.71 12.85 -0.53
N ALA A 138 -13.16 12.74 -1.74
CA ALA A 138 -11.87 12.10 -2.01
C ALA A 138 -10.70 12.76 -1.27
N LEU A 139 -10.63 14.10 -1.28
CA LEU A 139 -9.54 14.86 -0.67
C LEU A 139 -9.49 14.63 0.84
N TYR A 140 -10.65 14.72 1.50
CA TYR A 140 -10.73 14.48 2.93
C TYR A 140 -10.40 13.02 3.27
N ALA A 141 -10.91 12.06 2.49
CA ALA A 141 -10.69 10.63 2.71
C ALA A 141 -9.22 10.24 2.62
N GLU A 142 -8.54 10.66 1.56
CA GLU A 142 -7.15 10.32 1.36
C GLU A 142 -6.25 11.04 2.39
N PHE A 143 -6.55 12.31 2.73
CA PHE A 143 -5.84 13.03 3.78
C PHE A 143 -5.90 12.32 5.14
N VAL A 144 -7.08 11.85 5.56
CA VAL A 144 -7.18 11.12 6.84
C VAL A 144 -6.49 9.76 6.78
N TRP A 145 -6.47 9.09 5.62
CA TRP A 145 -5.81 7.80 5.47
C TRP A 145 -4.28 7.91 5.44
N MET A 146 -3.74 8.93 4.78
CA MET A 146 -2.30 9.11 4.63
C MET A 146 -1.68 9.89 5.79
N TYR A 147 -2.35 10.93 6.30
CA TYR A 147 -1.73 11.93 7.18
C TYR A 147 -2.48 12.19 8.50
N GLY A 148 -3.77 11.86 8.57
CA GLY A 148 -4.58 12.08 9.78
C GLY A 148 -4.81 10.85 10.67
N GLY A 149 -4.42 9.66 10.22
CA GLY A 149 -4.92 8.39 10.75
C GLY A 149 -3.85 7.44 11.30
N SER A 150 -4.28 6.20 11.53
CA SER A 150 -3.42 5.10 11.98
C SER A 150 -2.35 4.77 10.94
N ALA A 151 -1.11 4.53 11.40
CA ALA A 151 -0.02 4.04 10.56
C ALA A 151 -0.42 2.79 9.75
N THR A 152 -1.35 2.00 10.28
CA THR A 152 -1.92 0.82 9.63
C THR A 152 -2.59 1.14 8.29
N VAL A 153 -3.40 2.20 8.23
CA VAL A 153 -4.14 2.57 7.01
C VAL A 153 -3.17 3.11 5.96
N ARG A 154 -2.28 4.02 6.37
CA ARG A 154 -1.19 4.54 5.53
C ARG A 154 -0.36 3.43 4.92
N ASN A 155 0.02 2.43 5.71
CA ASN A 155 0.79 1.27 5.24
C ASN A 155 0.05 0.45 4.18
N GLY A 156 -1.28 0.39 4.25
CA GLY A 156 -2.12 -0.20 3.22
C GLY A 156 -2.07 0.58 1.90
N LEU A 157 -2.25 1.91 1.96
CA LEU A 157 -2.17 2.78 0.77
C LEU A 157 -0.77 2.74 0.13
N LEU A 158 0.27 2.59 0.95
CA LEU A 158 1.67 2.46 0.54
C LEU A 158 2.13 1.01 0.44
N MET A 159 1.22 0.03 0.35
CA MET A 159 1.59 -1.38 0.28
C MET A 159 2.57 -1.62 -0.87
N ASN A 160 3.68 -2.29 -0.56
CA ASN A 160 4.76 -2.50 -1.52
C ASN A 160 4.90 -4.00 -1.79
N VAL A 161 4.01 -4.51 -2.63
CA VAL A 161 4.03 -5.89 -3.10
C VAL A 161 4.39 -5.94 -4.59
N CYS A 162 5.18 -6.93 -4.99
CA CYS A 162 5.43 -7.21 -6.41
C CYS A 162 4.17 -7.76 -7.08
N GLY A 163 4.02 -7.52 -8.38
CA GLY A 163 2.85 -7.92 -9.17
C GLY A 163 1.89 -6.76 -9.43
N PRO A 164 0.89 -6.96 -10.31
CA PRO A 164 -0.09 -5.93 -10.60
C PRO A 164 -0.86 -5.58 -9.33
N LEU A 165 -1.08 -4.29 -9.17
CA LEU A 165 -1.83 -3.72 -8.08
C LEU A 165 -3.15 -3.21 -8.61
N THR A 166 -4.24 -3.57 -7.96
CA THR A 166 -5.59 -3.16 -8.32
C THR A 166 -6.25 -2.46 -7.14
N ALA A 167 -7.13 -1.51 -7.42
CA ALA A 167 -7.82 -0.75 -6.39
C ALA A 167 -9.34 -0.80 -6.62
N GLY A 168 -10.08 -0.57 -5.56
CA GLY A 168 -11.49 -0.24 -5.57
C GLY A 168 -11.73 0.92 -4.63
N ALA A 169 -12.55 1.86 -5.05
CA ALA A 169 -12.80 3.07 -4.28
C ALA A 169 -14.27 3.50 -4.44
N ALA A 170 -14.86 4.01 -3.36
CA ALA A 170 -16.24 4.44 -3.36
C ALA A 170 -16.51 5.52 -2.30
N LEU A 171 -17.58 6.29 -2.51
CA LEU A 171 -18.26 7.03 -1.45
C LEU A 171 -19.61 6.41 -1.16
N ALA A 172 -20.09 6.57 0.06
CA ALA A 172 -21.39 6.14 0.47
C ALA A 172 -22.51 6.90 -0.26
N SER A 173 -23.61 6.21 -0.54
CA SER A 173 -24.81 6.82 -1.11
C SER A 173 -25.65 7.46 0.00
N GLY A 174 -25.78 8.79 -0.01
CA GLY A 174 -26.69 9.53 0.86
C GLY A 174 -26.13 9.92 2.24
N HIS A 175 -24.86 9.63 2.54
CA HIS A 175 -24.19 10.05 3.77
C HIS A 175 -22.67 10.15 3.59
N ALA A 176 -21.98 10.71 4.58
CA ALA A 176 -20.52 10.73 4.60
C ALA A 176 -19.98 9.31 4.81
N GLY A 177 -18.94 8.94 4.07
CA GLY A 177 -18.38 7.61 4.09
C GLY A 177 -17.54 7.37 2.85
N ALA A 178 -16.24 7.14 3.02
CA ALA A 178 -15.34 6.74 1.94
C ALA A 178 -14.81 5.34 2.22
N GLY A 179 -14.79 4.49 1.21
CA GLY A 179 -14.24 3.15 1.26
C GLY A 179 -13.15 2.98 0.23
N VAL A 180 -12.07 2.28 0.59
CA VAL A 180 -11.06 1.80 -0.34
C VAL A 180 -10.76 0.34 -0.07
N PHE A 181 -10.56 -0.42 -1.13
CA PHE A 181 -10.02 -1.78 -1.11
C PHE A 181 -8.86 -1.85 -2.09
N LEU A 182 -7.73 -2.37 -1.65
CA LEU A 182 -6.48 -2.44 -2.39
C LEU A 182 -6.03 -3.89 -2.42
N GLU A 183 -5.73 -4.38 -3.61
CA GLU A 183 -5.29 -5.75 -3.84
C GLU A 183 -3.96 -5.76 -4.59
N GLY A 184 -3.10 -6.72 -4.25
CA GLY A 184 -1.87 -6.98 -4.99
C GLY A 184 -1.74 -8.44 -5.36
N LEU A 185 -0.80 -8.75 -6.27
CA LEU A 185 -0.61 -10.09 -6.83
C LEU A 185 -1.82 -10.62 -7.60
N ASP A 186 -2.63 -9.71 -8.15
CA ASP A 186 -3.77 -10.12 -8.95
C ASP A 186 -3.32 -10.76 -10.27
N THR A 187 -3.31 -12.09 -10.29
CA THR A 187 -2.92 -12.88 -11.46
C THR A 187 -4.11 -13.27 -12.32
N ARG A 188 -5.33 -12.88 -11.92
CA ARG A 188 -6.60 -13.29 -12.54
C ARG A 188 -7.25 -12.16 -13.33
N ASP A 189 -7.11 -10.91 -12.89
CA ASP A 189 -7.73 -9.79 -13.57
C ASP A 189 -6.89 -9.36 -14.77
N ARG A 190 -7.35 -9.81 -15.94
CA ARG A 190 -6.88 -9.39 -17.26
C ARG A 190 -7.17 -7.88 -17.46
N ALA A 191 -6.47 -7.25 -18.41
CA ALA A 191 -6.56 -5.80 -18.67
C ALA A 191 -7.98 -5.29 -19.02
N ASP A 192 -8.92 -6.19 -19.32
CA ASP A 192 -10.33 -5.97 -19.63
C ASP A 192 -11.25 -5.85 -18.40
N VAL A 193 -10.76 -6.12 -17.18
CA VAL A 193 -11.55 -5.97 -15.93
C VAL A 193 -11.51 -4.53 -15.38
N PHE A 194 -10.57 -3.71 -15.85
CA PHE A 194 -10.43 -2.32 -15.42
C PHE A 194 -11.45 -1.42 -16.11
N THR A 195 -12.38 -0.86 -15.33
CA THR A 195 -13.37 0.08 -15.89
C THR A 195 -12.82 1.50 -16.04
N TRP A 196 -11.72 1.85 -15.36
CA TRP A 196 -11.16 3.20 -15.29
C TRP A 196 -9.61 3.21 -15.37
N ASN A 197 -9.06 2.80 -16.53
CA ASN A 197 -7.61 2.77 -16.78
C ASN A 197 -7.06 4.05 -17.46
N GLY A 198 -7.94 4.89 -18.02
CA GLY A 198 -7.57 6.09 -18.78
C GLY A 198 -6.87 7.14 -17.91
N GLU A 199 -7.18 7.17 -16.62
CA GLU A 199 -6.57 8.06 -15.63
C GLU A 199 -5.07 7.81 -15.47
N ARG A 200 -4.52 6.68 -15.94
CA ARG A 200 -3.07 6.46 -15.99
C ARG A 200 -2.35 7.47 -16.87
N ALA A 201 -3.04 8.12 -17.80
CA ALA A 201 -2.48 9.18 -18.62
C ALA A 201 -2.02 10.39 -17.79
N TYR A 202 -2.52 10.57 -16.55
CA TYR A 202 -2.08 11.63 -15.65
C TYR A 202 -0.66 11.42 -15.11
N PHE A 203 -0.09 10.22 -15.27
CA PHE A 203 1.21 9.88 -14.70
C PHE A 203 2.29 9.73 -15.78
N PRO A 204 3.57 9.98 -15.46
CA PRO A 204 4.69 9.73 -16.37
C PRO A 204 4.69 8.28 -16.92
N ALA A 205 5.13 8.08 -18.16
CA ALA A 205 5.15 6.73 -18.76
C ALA A 205 6.02 5.74 -17.96
N ALA A 206 7.12 6.23 -17.38
CA ALA A 206 8.02 5.44 -16.56
C ALA A 206 7.38 4.87 -15.28
N SER A 207 6.36 5.52 -14.71
CA SER A 207 5.64 5.01 -13.55
C SER A 207 4.54 4.01 -13.93
N ARG A 208 4.04 4.07 -15.17
CA ARG A 208 2.92 3.26 -15.67
C ARG A 208 3.27 1.78 -15.87
N GLU A 209 4.43 1.45 -16.42
CA GLU A 209 4.64 0.16 -17.09
C GLU A 209 5.04 -1.06 -16.22
N ARG A 210 5.32 -0.93 -14.91
CA ARG A 210 6.43 -1.73 -14.33
C ARG A 210 6.11 -2.52 -13.06
N ALA A 211 5.03 -3.28 -13.08
CA ALA A 211 4.76 -4.30 -12.05
C ALA A 211 4.34 -5.67 -12.64
N THR A 212 4.87 -6.06 -13.80
CA THR A 212 4.65 -7.41 -14.36
C THR A 212 5.78 -8.36 -13.97
N ALA A 213 5.86 -8.69 -12.69
CA ALA A 213 6.65 -9.83 -12.26
C ALA A 213 5.72 -11.05 -12.15
N SER A 214 5.79 -11.97 -13.12
CA SER A 214 5.18 -13.30 -13.01
C SER A 214 6.02 -14.12 -12.02
N LEU A 215 5.48 -14.46 -10.85
CA LEU A 215 6.25 -15.14 -9.81
C LEU A 215 5.51 -16.38 -9.26
N PRO A 216 6.09 -17.58 -9.40
CA PRO A 216 5.96 -18.62 -8.40
C PRO A 216 6.98 -18.34 -7.28
N TRP A 217 6.57 -17.61 -6.25
CA TRP A 217 7.36 -17.51 -5.01
C TRP A 217 7.17 -18.77 -4.17
N VAL A 218 7.77 -19.89 -4.58
CA VAL A 218 7.91 -21.04 -3.68
C VAL A 218 9.22 -20.84 -2.91
N VAL A 219 9.14 -20.32 -1.70
CA VAL A 219 10.22 -20.55 -0.72
C VAL A 219 10.08 -22.01 -0.31
N ARG A 220 10.86 -22.89 -0.93
CA ARG A 220 11.13 -24.18 -0.30
C ARG A 220 12.11 -23.87 0.82
N THR A 221 11.60 -23.71 2.03
CA THR A 221 12.43 -23.87 3.21
C THR A 221 12.91 -25.31 3.16
N SER A 222 14.22 -25.52 3.09
CA SER A 222 14.69 -26.72 3.76
C SER A 222 14.47 -26.44 5.25
N ALA A 223 13.71 -27.31 5.93
CA ALA A 223 13.96 -27.51 7.35
C ALA A 223 15.48 -27.58 7.53
N PRO A 224 16.06 -27.01 8.60
CA PRO A 224 17.47 -26.65 8.60
C PRO A 224 18.34 -27.84 8.22
N SER A 225 18.83 -27.86 6.98
CA SER A 225 19.46 -29.04 6.40
C SER A 225 20.97 -28.88 6.29
N PHE A 226 21.53 -27.84 6.91
CA PHE A 226 22.97 -27.68 7.05
C PHE A 226 23.32 -27.38 8.51
N TYR A 227 23.32 -28.44 9.31
CA TYR A 227 24.03 -28.47 10.59
C TYR A 227 25.53 -28.57 10.30
N ARG A 228 26.19 -27.42 10.12
CA ARG A 228 27.64 -27.30 10.29
C ARG A 228 27.89 -26.34 11.44
N ASP A 229 28.74 -26.76 12.37
CA ASP A 229 29.34 -25.87 13.39
C ASP A 229 28.36 -25.20 14.39
N ASN A 230 27.22 -25.81 14.73
CA ASN A 230 26.22 -25.32 15.72
C ASN A 230 25.41 -24.06 15.34
N TYR A 231 25.23 -23.76 14.06
CA TYR A 231 24.38 -22.64 13.60
C TYR A 231 23.20 -23.11 12.73
N TRP A 232 22.04 -22.46 12.90
CA TRP A 232 20.85 -22.65 12.05
C TRP A 232 20.87 -21.62 10.92
N THR A 233 20.63 -22.00 9.66
CA THR A 233 20.59 -21.03 8.55
C THR A 233 19.23 -21.04 7.86
N LEU A 234 18.62 -19.87 7.72
CA LEU A 234 17.44 -19.63 6.90
C LEU A 234 17.89 -19.21 5.49
N GLY A 235 17.17 -19.65 4.46
CA GLY A 235 17.60 -19.45 3.08
C GLY A 235 16.46 -19.13 2.12
N ILE A 236 16.78 -18.32 1.11
CA ILE A 236 15.93 -17.97 -0.02
C ILE A 236 16.54 -18.61 -1.27
N SER A 237 15.97 -19.74 -1.68
CA SER A 237 16.48 -20.54 -2.81
C SER A 237 16.11 -19.97 -4.18
N SER A 238 14.98 -19.26 -4.29
CA SER A 238 14.55 -18.58 -5.51
C SER A 238 14.00 -17.19 -5.19
N PRO A 239 14.79 -16.11 -5.42
CA PRO A 239 14.39 -14.73 -5.15
C PRO A 239 13.40 -14.17 -6.20
N GLY A 240 12.89 -15.00 -7.11
CA GLY A 240 11.96 -14.63 -8.16
C GLY A 240 12.62 -14.24 -9.49
N THR A 241 11.83 -14.29 -10.58
CA THR A 241 12.21 -13.83 -11.93
C THR A 241 11.40 -12.60 -12.32
N PHE A 242 12.06 -11.62 -12.95
CA PHE A 242 11.47 -10.32 -13.29
C PHE A 242 11.64 -10.06 -14.78
N SER A 243 10.60 -9.51 -15.42
CA SER A 243 10.68 -9.03 -16.79
C SER A 243 10.26 -7.55 -16.82
N PRO A 244 11.15 -6.63 -17.21
CA PRO A 244 12.56 -6.86 -17.52
C PRO A 244 13.38 -7.21 -16.27
N ALA A 245 14.53 -7.88 -16.46
CA ALA A 245 15.35 -8.39 -15.36
C ALA A 245 15.70 -7.32 -14.32
N ALA A 246 15.50 -7.63 -13.04
CA ALA A 246 15.75 -6.75 -11.90
C ALA A 246 16.69 -7.43 -10.89
N ALA A 247 17.48 -6.63 -10.17
CA ALA A 247 18.29 -7.13 -9.07
C ALA A 247 17.42 -7.26 -7.81
N VAL A 248 17.54 -8.38 -7.10
CA VAL A 248 16.83 -8.63 -5.84
C VAL A 248 17.78 -8.44 -4.67
N ARG A 249 17.39 -7.60 -3.71
CA ARG A 249 18.12 -7.34 -2.47
C ARG A 249 17.33 -7.92 -1.30
N ALA A 250 18.01 -8.53 -0.34
CA ALA A 250 17.41 -8.97 0.92
C ALA A 250 17.73 -8.01 2.06
N GLN A 251 16.86 -8.00 3.06
CA GLN A 251 17.11 -7.44 4.38
C GLN A 251 16.41 -8.32 5.42
N TRP A 252 17.17 -8.84 6.38
CA TRP A 252 16.62 -9.66 7.47
C TRP A 252 16.22 -8.82 8.67
N TYR A 253 15.24 -9.31 9.41
CA TYR A 253 14.65 -8.68 10.59
C TYR A 253 14.47 -9.71 11.70
N VAL A 254 14.71 -9.29 12.93
CA VAL A 254 14.41 -10.05 14.15
C VAL A 254 13.47 -9.19 14.98
N ASP A 255 12.30 -9.71 15.33
CA ASP A 255 11.21 -8.96 15.99
C ASP A 255 10.88 -7.61 15.30
N GLY A 256 10.95 -7.60 13.97
CA GLY A 256 10.72 -6.40 13.16
C GLY A 256 11.88 -5.40 13.12
N VAL A 257 12.99 -5.66 13.82
CA VAL A 257 14.20 -4.82 13.81
C VAL A 257 15.17 -5.31 12.73
N ALA A 258 15.51 -4.42 11.81
CA ALA A 258 16.45 -4.70 10.73
C ALA A 258 17.82 -5.09 11.29
N GLN A 259 18.35 -6.21 10.81
CA GLN A 259 19.65 -6.73 11.21
C GLN A 259 20.74 -6.09 10.33
N PRO A 260 21.64 -5.27 10.89
CA PRO A 260 22.66 -4.58 10.11
C PRO A 260 23.54 -5.57 9.33
N GLY A 261 23.76 -5.30 8.04
CA GLY A 261 24.58 -6.14 7.16
C GLY A 261 23.94 -7.47 6.74
N ALA A 262 22.77 -7.83 7.29
CA ALA A 262 22.06 -9.05 6.91
C ALA A 262 21.30 -8.86 5.59
N THR A 263 22.06 -8.83 4.49
CA THR A 263 21.54 -8.60 3.13
C THR A 263 21.73 -9.78 2.18
N SER A 264 22.29 -10.89 2.68
CA SER A 264 22.43 -12.14 1.93
C SER A 264 21.07 -12.85 1.79
N HIS A 265 20.91 -13.67 0.76
CA HIS A 265 19.78 -14.60 0.63
C HIS A 265 19.81 -15.73 1.68
N GLN A 266 20.90 -15.84 2.44
CA GLN A 266 21.03 -16.72 3.59
C GLN A 266 21.19 -15.89 4.87
N TYR A 267 20.63 -16.37 5.96
CA TYR A 267 20.78 -15.76 7.28
C TYR A 267 21.07 -16.80 8.33
N THR A 268 22.26 -16.69 8.91
CA THR A 268 22.72 -17.57 9.97
C THR A 268 22.20 -17.05 11.30
N LEU A 269 21.35 -17.85 11.93
CA LEU A 269 20.80 -17.57 13.25
C LEU A 269 21.85 -17.77 14.33
N THR A 270 21.82 -16.92 15.34
CA THR A 270 22.57 -17.05 16.58
C THR A 270 21.67 -17.58 17.69
N ARG A 271 22.26 -18.11 18.77
CA ARG A 271 21.49 -18.53 19.96
C ARG A 271 20.62 -17.40 20.54
N ALA A 272 21.05 -16.15 20.38
CA ALA A 272 20.31 -14.99 20.86
C ALA A 272 18.96 -14.78 20.15
N GLN A 273 18.71 -15.46 19.02
CA GLN A 273 17.45 -15.36 18.27
C GLN A 273 16.47 -16.50 18.60
N HIS A 274 16.84 -17.42 19.49
CA HIS A 274 15.91 -18.41 19.99
C HIS A 274 14.75 -17.72 20.73
N GLY A 275 13.52 -18.07 20.36
CA GLY A 275 12.31 -17.43 20.87
C GLY A 275 11.95 -16.11 20.18
N HIS A 276 12.71 -15.65 19.19
CA HIS A 276 12.41 -14.43 18.45
C HIS A 276 11.77 -14.73 17.09
N THR A 277 10.97 -13.80 16.57
CA THR A 277 10.39 -13.93 15.23
C THR A 277 11.37 -13.44 14.19
N VAL A 278 11.61 -14.23 13.15
CA VAL A 278 12.54 -13.87 12.07
C VAL A 278 11.80 -13.69 10.76
N SER A 279 12.07 -12.60 10.06
CA SER A 279 11.52 -12.33 8.75
C SER A 279 12.58 -11.77 7.80
N VAL A 280 12.31 -11.85 6.49
CA VAL A 280 13.14 -11.21 5.46
C VAL A 280 12.26 -10.41 4.52
N LYS A 281 12.72 -9.21 4.14
CA LYS A 281 12.16 -8.43 3.04
C LYS A 281 13.07 -8.55 1.82
N LEU A 282 12.50 -9.01 0.73
CA LEU A 282 13.10 -8.96 -0.60
C LEU A 282 12.61 -7.71 -1.33
N THR A 283 13.52 -7.01 -1.99
CA THR A 283 13.23 -5.83 -2.82
C THR A 283 13.82 -6.03 -4.20
N ALA A 284 12.97 -6.03 -5.22
CA ALA A 284 13.40 -6.06 -6.61
C ALA A 284 13.52 -4.64 -7.16
N GLY A 285 14.65 -4.31 -7.78
CA GLY A 285 14.92 -2.99 -8.33
C GLY A 285 15.74 -3.03 -9.61
N ARG A 286 15.45 -2.08 -10.51
CA ARG A 286 16.19 -1.84 -11.74
C ARG A 286 16.27 -0.32 -11.97
N SER A 287 17.42 0.17 -12.44
CA SER A 287 17.57 1.59 -12.75
C SER A 287 16.54 2.04 -13.80
N GLY A 288 15.82 3.14 -13.52
CA GLY A 288 14.70 3.61 -14.34
C GLY A 288 13.37 2.88 -14.10
N TYR A 289 13.27 2.08 -13.04
CA TYR A 289 12.06 1.32 -12.66
C TYR A 289 11.75 1.56 -11.18
N MET A 290 10.46 1.58 -10.84
CA MET A 290 10.03 1.60 -9.44
C MET A 290 10.35 0.26 -8.78
N SER A 291 10.79 0.27 -7.52
CA SER A 291 11.13 -0.97 -6.81
C SER A 291 9.89 -1.59 -6.17
N CYS A 292 9.76 -2.91 -6.23
CA CYS A 292 8.72 -3.65 -5.51
C CYS A 292 9.30 -4.52 -4.40
N GLY A 293 8.54 -4.76 -3.34
CA GLY A 293 8.93 -5.59 -2.20
C GLY A 293 8.11 -6.86 -2.06
N LYS A 294 8.64 -7.85 -1.33
CA LYS A 294 7.86 -8.92 -0.71
C LYS A 294 8.57 -9.39 0.55
N ALA A 295 7.81 -9.67 1.59
CA ALA A 295 8.38 -10.20 2.82
C ALA A 295 7.88 -11.59 3.14
N TYR A 296 8.73 -12.31 3.86
CA TYR A 296 8.52 -13.67 4.33
C TYR A 296 8.74 -13.69 5.82
N ASP A 297 7.74 -14.22 6.53
CA ASP A 297 7.82 -14.48 7.95
C ASP A 297 8.17 -15.96 8.14
N PHE A 298 9.26 -16.23 8.85
CA PHE A 298 9.68 -17.58 9.21
C PHE A 298 9.11 -18.00 10.57
N GLY A 299 8.34 -17.12 11.22
CA GLY A 299 7.76 -17.35 12.53
C GLY A 299 8.79 -17.25 13.65
N ARG A 300 8.36 -17.68 14.83
CA ARG A 300 9.19 -17.72 16.05
C ARG A 300 10.16 -18.89 15.97
N ILE A 301 11.45 -18.61 16.15
CA ILE A 301 12.50 -19.65 16.18
C ILE A 301 12.40 -20.42 17.50
N SER A 302 12.36 -21.75 17.42
CA SER A 302 12.33 -22.70 18.55
C SER A 302 13.52 -23.64 18.49
#